data_AF-A0AAD2CI66-F1
#
_entry.id   AF-A0AAD2CI66-F1
#
_cell.length_a   1.000
_cell.length_b   1.000
_cell.length_c   1.000
_cell.angle_alpha   90.00
_cell.angle_beta   90.00
_cell.angle_gamma   90.00
#
_symmetry.space_group_name_H-M   'P 1'
#
loop_
_entity.id
_entity.type
_entity.pdbx_description
1 polymer ?
#
loop_
_entity_poly.entity_id
_entity_poly.type
_entity_poly.pdbx_seq_one_letter_code
_entity_poly.pdbx_strand_id
1 'polypeptide(L)'
;MRAQSTLLLLLLLAFQHQIAAYNHVKPSIHKDAEEYTDSHIAVKFTGDKKLYFFAGPHKSASTSVEKFFATWAKEGNVANHPHTTALEYWRWPTFDESLGEKQYGKLVKNKDDKSFLNKALDVIQAKFDESENGVFLGTEEFDQVGPDKYLDAMPVMEAIVDKLQVDHKDIKVILNYRAPRIDQWISIWKHAGEEYAGASYEDFMCEAHVNEDDKKYRASMIGAEMNPLGAASIFLERGWEVTLMDMEGVDKAGKHIVHTIGCDVLFGACDEGVMHSLGDYLPVKNKIEKDFNELNEEETAKIEKLFRYRDCAYQSDLQQYIDKGTLDILYQESLWSECEEGADYYKKFKDNTEMIYNALLGQLECKNAPHDFVVGADMDAALAGVGASGLGGGVFNFLFFVMVLVVAIGFGAFQVLQKRSKERQEILAAGGDIHEEDDNEEPDTATEMTNVGGGFRDDEDLDDEEVSDQT
;
A
#
# COMPACT_ATOMS: atom_id res chain seq x y z
N MET A 1 -13.63 1.01 52.65
CA MET A 1 -14.61 1.15 51.55
C MET A 1 -14.57 2.53 50.89
N ARG A 2 -14.67 3.67 51.60
CA ARG A 2 -14.66 5.00 50.95
C ARG A 2 -13.40 5.32 50.11
N ALA A 3 -12.21 4.87 50.53
CA ALA A 3 -10.97 5.14 49.79
C ALA A 3 -10.84 4.36 48.46
N GLN A 4 -11.44 3.17 48.35
CA GLN A 4 -11.39 2.38 47.11
C GLN A 4 -12.34 2.92 46.04
N SER A 5 -13.49 3.47 46.42
CA SER A 5 -14.40 4.13 45.47
C SER A 5 -13.79 5.41 44.87
N THR A 6 -13.01 6.18 45.64
CA THR A 6 -12.36 7.39 45.12
C THR A 6 -11.26 7.06 44.10
N LEU A 7 -10.49 5.99 44.33
CA LEU A 7 -9.45 5.57 43.39
C LEU A 7 -10.04 5.05 42.07
N LEU A 8 -11.13 4.28 42.14
CA LEU A 8 -11.82 3.78 40.94
C LEU A 8 -12.43 4.93 40.12
N LEU A 9 -12.98 5.95 40.80
CA LEU A 9 -13.53 7.13 40.13
C LEU A 9 -12.44 7.97 39.46
N LEU A 10 -11.27 8.13 40.10
CA LEU A 10 -10.12 8.83 39.52
C LEU A 10 -9.55 8.09 38.31
N LEU A 11 -9.48 6.76 38.35
CA LEU A 11 -9.06 5.94 37.21
C LEU A 11 -10.05 6.04 36.04
N LEU A 12 -11.37 6.00 36.31
CA LEU A 12 -12.39 6.16 35.28
C LEU A 12 -12.36 7.56 34.65
N LEU A 13 -12.12 8.61 35.44
CA LEU A 13 -11.98 9.98 34.92
C LEU A 13 -10.70 10.16 34.10
N ALA A 14 -9.59 9.55 34.52
CA ALA A 14 -8.35 9.53 33.76
C ALA A 14 -8.52 8.79 32.42
N PHE A 15 -9.24 7.65 32.43
CA PHE A 15 -9.53 6.87 31.23
C PHE A 15 -10.47 7.62 30.27
N GLN A 16 -11.50 8.31 30.79
CA GLN A 16 -12.36 9.16 29.97
C GLN A 16 -11.62 10.36 29.37
N HIS A 17 -10.66 10.96 30.09
CA HIS A 17 -9.82 12.02 29.53
C HIS A 17 -8.85 11.50 28.47
N GLN A 18 -8.32 10.28 28.61
CA GLN A 18 -7.49 9.67 27.55
C GLN A 18 -8.31 9.33 26.30
N ILE A 19 -9.51 8.77 26.45
CA ILE A 19 -10.41 8.50 25.31
C ILE A 19 -10.85 9.81 24.63
N ALA A 20 -11.18 10.83 25.41
CA ALA A 20 -11.56 12.13 24.86
C ALA A 20 -10.39 12.84 24.17
N ALA A 21 -9.16 12.71 24.68
CA ALA A 21 -7.96 13.23 24.02
C ALA A 21 -7.63 12.45 22.74
N TYR A 22 -7.78 11.12 22.74
CA TYR A 22 -7.56 10.27 21.58
C TYR A 22 -8.57 10.58 20.46
N ASN A 23 -9.84 10.79 20.78
CA ASN A 23 -10.87 11.14 19.81
C ASN A 23 -10.85 12.62 19.36
N HIS A 24 -10.05 13.49 20.00
CA HIS A 24 -9.93 14.90 19.63
C HIS A 24 -8.66 15.26 18.84
N VAL A 25 -7.74 14.31 18.66
CA VAL A 25 -6.61 14.46 17.72
C VAL A 25 -6.98 13.78 16.40
N LYS A 26 -8.12 14.16 15.81
CA LYS A 26 -8.15 14.28 14.35
C LYS A 26 -7.38 15.58 14.07
N PRO A 27 -6.15 15.53 13.54
CA PRO A 27 -5.44 16.76 13.22
C PRO A 27 -6.36 17.61 12.34
N SER A 28 -6.51 18.88 12.73
CA SER A 28 -7.27 19.90 12.03
C SER A 28 -6.59 20.26 10.71
N ILE A 29 -6.44 19.28 9.82
CA ILE A 29 -6.01 19.49 8.44
C ILE A 29 -7.30 19.80 7.70
N HIS A 30 -7.49 21.10 7.45
CA HIS A 30 -8.58 21.69 6.67
C HIS A 30 -9.99 21.20 7.04
N LYS A 31 -10.64 21.88 8.00
CA LYS A 31 -12.12 21.87 8.10
C LYS A 31 -12.81 22.27 6.79
N ASP A 32 -12.08 22.88 5.86
CA ASP A 32 -12.55 23.24 4.52
C ASP A 32 -12.47 22.05 3.52
N ALA A 33 -11.81 20.94 3.86
CA ALA A 33 -11.65 19.77 2.98
C ALA A 33 -12.73 18.69 3.18
N GLU A 34 -13.29 18.53 4.39
CA GLU A 34 -14.38 17.54 4.63
C GLU A 34 -15.69 17.92 3.88
N GLU A 35 -15.87 19.17 3.45
CA GLU A 35 -16.99 19.60 2.57
C GLU A 35 -16.60 19.58 1.07
N TYR A 36 -15.36 19.23 0.72
CA TYR A 36 -14.81 19.40 -0.63
C TYR A 36 -14.96 18.18 -1.54
N THR A 37 -15.37 17.02 -1.01
CA THR A 37 -15.33 15.74 -1.74
C THR A 37 -16.34 15.59 -2.88
N ASP A 38 -17.17 16.60 -3.14
CA ASP A 38 -18.17 16.61 -4.23
C ASP A 38 -18.24 17.95 -4.98
N SER A 39 -17.09 18.63 -5.10
CA SER A 39 -17.01 19.84 -5.90
C SER A 39 -16.79 19.49 -7.38
N HIS A 40 -17.75 19.88 -8.22
CA HIS A 40 -17.66 19.73 -9.68
C HIS A 40 -16.64 20.73 -10.31
N ILE A 41 -15.78 21.36 -9.51
CA ILE A 41 -14.87 22.43 -9.90
C ILE A 41 -13.51 22.17 -9.26
N ALA A 42 -12.44 22.19 -10.05
CA ALA A 42 -11.09 22.03 -9.51
C ALA A 42 -10.72 23.21 -8.59
N VAL A 43 -9.92 22.96 -7.55
CA VAL A 43 -9.43 24.04 -6.68
C VAL A 43 -8.24 24.71 -7.33
N LYS A 44 -8.30 26.03 -7.51
CA LYS A 44 -7.10 26.84 -7.67
C LYS A 44 -6.54 27.21 -6.30
N PHE A 45 -5.28 26.87 -6.04
CA PHE A 45 -4.60 27.27 -4.82
C PHE A 45 -4.37 28.78 -4.80
N THR A 46 -4.60 29.41 -3.66
CA THR A 46 -4.39 30.86 -3.47
C THR A 46 -2.99 31.21 -2.98
N GLY A 47 -2.08 30.23 -2.90
CA GLY A 47 -0.74 30.36 -2.34
C GLY A 47 0.37 29.98 -3.32
N ASP A 48 1.52 29.59 -2.78
CA ASP A 48 2.68 29.17 -3.56
C ASP A 48 2.37 27.89 -4.37
N LYS A 49 2.94 27.81 -5.57
CA LYS A 49 2.83 26.63 -6.44
C LYS A 49 3.51 25.43 -5.78
N LYS A 50 2.97 24.24 -6.02
CA LYS A 50 3.38 23.00 -5.40
C LYS A 50 4.14 22.08 -6.35
N LEU A 51 5.06 21.29 -5.81
CA LEU A 51 5.74 20.23 -6.53
C LEU A 51 5.36 18.89 -5.93
N TYR A 52 4.60 18.08 -6.67
CA TYR A 52 4.17 16.78 -6.19
C TYR A 52 4.91 15.67 -6.93
N PHE A 53 5.48 14.73 -6.17
CA PHE A 53 6.10 13.52 -6.68
C PHE A 53 5.20 12.33 -6.38
N PHE A 54 4.95 11.48 -7.37
CA PHE A 54 4.31 10.18 -7.20
C PHE A 54 5.35 9.08 -7.27
N ALA A 55 5.43 8.28 -6.22
CA ALA A 55 6.42 7.25 -6.03
C ALA A 55 5.74 5.92 -5.69
N GLY A 56 6.06 4.89 -6.48
CA GLY A 56 5.69 3.51 -6.19
C GLY A 56 4.18 3.19 -6.27
N PRO A 57 3.83 1.91 -6.07
CA PRO A 57 4.76 0.81 -5.83
C PRO A 57 5.32 0.30 -7.16
N HIS A 58 6.62 0.00 -7.20
CA HIS A 58 7.27 -0.62 -8.35
C HIS A 58 6.49 -1.84 -8.89
N LYS A 59 6.33 -1.96 -10.22
CA LYS A 59 5.62 -3.06 -10.92
C LYS A 59 4.26 -3.43 -10.32
N SER A 60 3.35 -2.48 -10.12
CA SER A 60 2.05 -2.84 -9.52
C SER A 60 0.86 -2.05 -9.99
N ALA A 61 0.89 -0.73 -9.92
CA ALA A 61 -0.18 0.15 -10.38
C ALA A 61 0.35 1.49 -10.93
N SER A 62 1.57 1.85 -10.59
CA SER A 62 2.19 3.13 -10.89
C SER A 62 2.24 3.44 -12.38
N THR A 63 2.64 2.49 -13.24
CA THR A 63 2.61 2.69 -14.70
C THR A 63 1.21 3.13 -15.20
N SER A 64 0.14 2.53 -14.66
CA SER A 64 -1.24 2.89 -15.04
C SER A 64 -1.64 4.29 -14.53
N VAL A 65 -1.14 4.67 -13.35
CA VAL A 65 -1.32 6.01 -12.77
C VAL A 65 -0.57 7.05 -13.60
N GLU A 66 0.70 6.79 -13.90
CA GLU A 66 1.55 7.66 -14.71
C GLU A 66 0.95 7.88 -16.09
N LYS A 67 0.55 6.81 -16.79
CA LYS A 67 -0.10 6.90 -18.10
C LYS A 67 -1.39 7.72 -18.04
N PHE A 68 -2.21 7.53 -16.99
CA PHE A 68 -3.43 8.29 -16.79
C PHE A 68 -3.12 9.79 -16.65
N PHE A 69 -2.23 10.18 -15.75
CA PHE A 69 -1.93 11.60 -15.51
C PHE A 69 -1.12 12.23 -16.66
N ALA A 70 -0.23 11.48 -17.31
CA ALA A 70 0.46 11.91 -18.53
C ALA A 70 -0.52 12.16 -19.68
N THR A 71 -1.65 11.46 -19.72
CA THR A 71 -2.69 11.69 -20.73
C THR A 71 -3.52 12.93 -20.38
N TRP A 72 -4.00 13.03 -19.14
CA TRP A 72 -5.04 14.00 -18.77
C TRP A 72 -4.53 15.32 -18.21
N ALA A 73 -3.31 15.37 -17.68
CA ALA A 73 -2.70 16.57 -17.09
C ALA A 73 -1.59 17.20 -17.95
N LYS A 74 -1.27 16.65 -19.14
CA LYS A 74 -0.17 17.15 -19.99
C LYS A 74 -0.31 18.63 -20.37
N GLU A 75 -1.47 19.00 -20.92
CA GLU A 75 -1.71 20.35 -21.47
C GLU A 75 -2.53 21.24 -20.53
N GLY A 76 -3.08 20.69 -19.45
CA GLY A 76 -4.11 21.36 -18.65
C GLY A 76 -5.43 21.48 -19.40
N ASN A 77 -6.22 22.53 -19.09
CA ASN A 77 -7.51 22.77 -19.74
C ASN A 77 -7.35 23.07 -21.23
N VAL A 78 -7.72 22.10 -22.07
CA VAL A 78 -7.78 22.25 -23.52
C VAL A 78 -9.20 22.62 -23.91
N ALA A 79 -9.36 23.75 -24.60
CA ALA A 79 -10.67 24.21 -25.04
C ALA A 79 -11.41 23.14 -25.84
N ASN A 80 -12.65 22.84 -25.44
CA ASN A 80 -13.51 21.79 -25.99
C ASN A 80 -13.09 20.34 -25.66
N HIS A 81 -12.16 20.14 -24.71
CA HIS A 81 -11.81 18.82 -24.20
C HIS A 81 -12.37 18.63 -22.77
N PRO A 82 -13.60 18.10 -22.61
CA PRO A 82 -14.28 18.05 -21.31
C PRO A 82 -13.49 17.27 -20.25
N HIS A 83 -12.70 16.29 -20.67
CA HIS A 83 -11.90 15.45 -19.79
C HIS A 83 -10.68 16.15 -19.14
N THR A 84 -10.33 17.37 -19.58
CA THR A 84 -9.14 18.08 -19.04
C THR A 84 -9.48 19.10 -17.93
N THR A 85 -10.76 19.36 -17.68
CA THR A 85 -11.17 20.33 -16.67
C THR A 85 -10.93 19.82 -15.25
N ALA A 86 -10.93 18.50 -15.04
CA ALA A 86 -10.69 17.90 -13.73
C ALA A 86 -9.33 18.29 -13.14
N LEU A 87 -8.31 18.45 -14.00
CA LEU A 87 -6.93 18.74 -13.60
C LEU A 87 -6.44 20.08 -14.17
N GLU A 88 -7.36 21.03 -14.41
CA GLU A 88 -7.05 22.24 -15.19
C GLU A 88 -5.89 23.09 -14.65
N TYR A 89 -5.64 23.05 -13.34
CA TYR A 89 -4.61 23.82 -12.65
C TYR A 89 -3.29 23.09 -12.44
N TRP A 90 -3.19 21.82 -12.84
CA TRP A 90 -2.00 20.98 -12.71
C TRP A 90 -1.38 20.69 -14.07
N ARG A 91 -0.07 20.47 -14.10
CA ARG A 91 0.64 20.04 -15.30
C ARG A 91 1.45 18.77 -15.07
N TRP A 92 1.42 17.87 -16.05
CA TRP A 92 2.33 16.74 -16.19
C TRP A 92 3.32 17.05 -17.32
N PRO A 93 4.56 17.48 -16.99
CA PRO A 93 5.53 17.83 -18.02
C PRO A 93 5.90 16.62 -18.87
N THR A 94 6.10 16.82 -20.17
CA THR A 94 6.55 15.78 -21.10
C THR A 94 7.69 16.34 -21.95
N PHE A 95 8.89 15.82 -21.76
CA PHE A 95 10.11 16.29 -22.43
C PHE A 95 10.61 15.33 -23.52
N ASP A 96 10.04 14.12 -23.58
CA ASP A 96 10.31 13.17 -24.65
C ASP A 96 9.06 12.32 -24.95
N GLU A 97 8.35 12.65 -26.03
CA GLU A 97 7.13 11.93 -26.41
C GLU A 97 7.39 10.48 -26.80
N SER A 98 8.61 10.16 -27.26
CA SER A 98 8.98 8.79 -27.63
C SER A 98 9.09 7.86 -26.42
N LEU A 99 9.30 8.42 -25.23
CA LEU A 99 9.40 7.66 -23.98
C LEU A 99 8.07 7.56 -23.23
N GLY A 100 7.05 8.35 -23.62
CA GLY A 100 5.76 8.40 -22.94
C GLY A 100 5.89 8.63 -21.43
N GLU A 101 5.25 7.77 -20.64
CA GLU A 101 5.30 7.75 -19.18
C GLU A 101 6.68 7.34 -18.64
N LYS A 102 7.46 6.52 -19.36
CA LYS A 102 8.76 5.99 -18.92
C LYS A 102 9.86 7.06 -18.84
N GLN A 103 9.62 8.29 -19.29
CA GLN A 103 10.62 9.37 -19.36
C GLN A 103 11.27 9.70 -18.01
N TYR A 104 10.51 9.67 -16.91
CA TYR A 104 11.02 9.96 -15.57
C TYR A 104 11.80 8.77 -14.98
N GLY A 105 11.39 7.53 -15.26
CA GLY A 105 12.18 6.35 -14.92
C GLY A 105 13.54 6.36 -15.62
N LYS A 106 13.56 6.72 -16.92
CA LYS A 106 14.82 6.92 -17.66
C LYS A 106 15.69 8.01 -17.04
N LEU A 107 15.09 9.08 -16.51
CA LEU A 107 15.82 10.16 -15.84
C LEU A 107 16.55 9.67 -14.59
N VAL A 108 15.92 8.79 -13.79
CA VAL A 108 16.54 8.17 -12.61
C VAL A 108 17.67 7.21 -13.03
N LYS A 109 17.42 6.36 -14.03
CA LYS A 109 18.41 5.40 -14.56
C LYS A 109 19.62 6.09 -15.18
N ASN A 110 19.41 7.18 -15.90
CA ASN A 110 20.45 7.90 -16.65
C ASN A 110 20.78 9.26 -16.03
N LYS A 111 20.77 9.37 -14.70
CA LYS A 111 21.02 10.64 -13.98
C LYS A 111 22.35 11.33 -14.31
N ASP A 112 23.33 10.59 -14.83
CA ASP A 112 24.62 11.12 -15.24
C ASP A 112 24.61 11.77 -16.65
N ASP A 113 23.56 11.51 -17.46
CA ASP A 113 23.34 12.21 -18.73
C ASP A 113 22.81 13.62 -18.47
N LYS A 114 23.76 14.55 -18.27
CA LYS A 114 23.46 15.97 -18.03
C LYS A 114 22.68 16.63 -19.15
N SER A 115 22.83 16.17 -20.39
CA SER A 115 22.10 16.74 -21.52
C SER A 115 20.63 16.39 -21.43
N PHE A 116 20.34 15.11 -21.16
CA PHE A 116 18.98 14.63 -20.94
C PHE A 116 18.34 15.25 -19.69
N LEU A 117 19.09 15.30 -18.57
CA LEU A 117 18.62 15.93 -17.34
C LEU A 117 18.30 17.42 -17.52
N ASN A 118 19.18 18.20 -18.13
CA ASN A 118 18.92 19.63 -18.34
C ASN A 118 17.71 19.86 -19.25
N LYS A 119 17.54 19.06 -20.31
CA LYS A 119 16.35 19.11 -21.16
C LYS A 119 15.07 18.86 -20.34
N ALA A 120 15.08 17.83 -19.49
CA ALA A 120 13.95 17.53 -18.61
C ALA A 120 13.66 18.69 -17.64
N LEU A 121 14.69 19.21 -16.97
CA LEU A 121 14.59 20.32 -16.02
C LEU A 121 14.03 21.60 -16.66
N ASP A 122 14.43 21.91 -17.90
CA ASP A 122 13.93 23.10 -18.61
C ASP A 122 12.44 22.96 -18.97
N VAL A 123 12.00 21.76 -19.38
CA VAL A 123 10.58 21.49 -19.67
C VAL A 123 9.74 21.49 -18.40
N ILE A 124 10.24 20.88 -17.31
CA ILE A 124 9.56 20.89 -16.01
C ILE A 124 9.37 22.33 -15.52
N GLN A 125 10.42 23.17 -15.59
CA GLN A 125 10.33 24.58 -15.22
C GLN A 125 9.28 25.32 -16.07
N ALA A 126 9.31 25.16 -17.39
CA ALA A 126 8.36 25.83 -18.26
C ALA A 126 6.90 25.47 -17.91
N LYS A 127 6.64 24.17 -17.66
CA LYS A 127 5.31 23.71 -17.24
C LYS A 127 4.93 24.14 -15.83
N PHE A 128 5.89 24.24 -14.92
CA PHE A 128 5.68 24.81 -13.59
C PHE A 128 5.30 26.30 -13.68
N ASP A 129 5.96 27.06 -14.53
CA ASP A 129 5.68 28.47 -14.78
C ASP A 129 4.28 28.68 -15.41
N GLU A 130 3.89 27.80 -16.34
CA GLU A 130 2.56 27.79 -16.98
C GLU A 130 1.42 27.38 -16.04
N SER A 131 1.69 26.51 -15.05
CA SER A 131 0.66 25.98 -14.18
C SER A 131 0.20 26.95 -13.11
N GLU A 132 -1.04 26.81 -12.64
CA GLU A 132 -1.59 27.63 -11.57
C GLU A 132 -1.34 27.00 -10.18
N ASN A 133 -1.55 25.69 -10.04
CA ASN A 133 -1.27 24.96 -8.79
C ASN A 133 0.16 24.44 -8.71
N GLY A 134 0.75 24.04 -9.84
CA GLY A 134 2.10 23.49 -9.90
C GLY A 134 2.21 22.25 -10.78
N VAL A 135 3.25 21.44 -10.58
CA VAL A 135 3.50 20.24 -11.39
C VAL A 135 3.36 18.97 -10.56
N PHE A 136 2.91 17.92 -11.24
CA PHE A 136 2.83 16.57 -10.71
C PHE A 136 3.67 15.65 -11.59
N LEU A 137 4.64 14.97 -10.99
CA LEU A 137 5.61 14.11 -11.66
C LEU A 137 5.50 12.72 -11.04
N GLY A 138 5.65 11.66 -11.82
CA GLY A 138 5.61 10.30 -11.28
C GLY A 138 6.49 9.33 -12.05
N THR A 139 7.06 8.39 -11.30
CA THR A 139 7.70 7.18 -11.84
C THR A 139 7.77 6.11 -10.75
N GLU A 140 7.67 4.86 -11.17
CA GLU A 140 8.03 3.67 -10.37
C GLU A 140 9.43 3.73 -9.77
N GLU A 141 10.33 4.59 -10.26
CA GLU A 141 11.68 4.69 -9.73
C GLU A 141 11.86 5.71 -8.60
N PHE A 142 10.85 6.56 -8.33
CA PHE A 142 10.96 7.55 -7.25
C PHE A 142 10.87 6.94 -5.85
N ASP A 143 10.45 5.67 -5.71
CA ASP A 143 10.52 4.94 -4.44
C ASP A 143 11.90 4.30 -4.18
N GLN A 144 12.83 4.33 -5.17
CA GLN A 144 14.20 3.84 -5.03
C GLN A 144 15.08 4.83 -4.25
N VAL A 145 14.85 4.87 -2.93
CA VAL A 145 15.57 5.71 -1.96
C VAL A 145 16.07 4.86 -0.77
N GLY A 146 16.97 5.43 0.04
CA GLY A 146 17.49 4.76 1.24
C GLY A 146 18.87 4.11 1.09
N PRO A 147 19.32 3.34 2.08
CA PRO A 147 20.67 2.78 2.13
C PRO A 147 20.86 1.56 1.21
N ASP A 148 19.81 0.78 1.00
CA ASP A 148 19.88 -0.51 0.29
C ASP A 148 19.51 -0.43 -1.19
N LYS A 149 19.28 0.78 -1.72
CA LYS A 149 18.83 1.00 -3.09
C LYS A 149 19.91 0.66 -4.13
N TYR A 150 19.48 0.16 -5.30
CA TYR A 150 20.36 -0.05 -6.44
C TYR A 150 20.40 1.20 -7.33
N LEU A 151 19.24 1.78 -7.64
CA LEU A 151 19.14 3.13 -8.21
C LEU A 151 18.93 4.15 -7.09
N ASP A 152 19.28 5.41 -7.33
CA ASP A 152 19.04 6.48 -6.37
C ASP A 152 18.30 7.62 -7.04
N ALA A 153 17.02 7.74 -6.70
CA ALA A 153 16.14 8.79 -7.19
C ALA A 153 16.41 10.16 -6.57
N MET A 154 17.00 10.21 -5.36
CA MET A 154 17.15 11.47 -4.62
C MET A 154 17.92 12.55 -5.40
N PRO A 155 19.06 12.28 -6.06
CA PRO A 155 19.77 13.29 -6.83
C PRO A 155 18.93 13.91 -7.95
N VAL A 156 18.05 13.13 -8.60
CA VAL A 156 17.17 13.63 -9.65
C VAL A 156 16.05 14.48 -9.06
N MET A 157 15.41 14.01 -7.98
CA MET A 157 14.35 14.76 -7.30
C MET A 157 14.89 16.08 -6.73
N GLU A 158 16.07 16.06 -6.09
CA GLU A 158 16.77 17.25 -5.60
C GLU A 158 17.10 18.23 -6.72
N ALA A 159 17.59 17.75 -7.87
CA ALA A 159 17.86 18.61 -9.03
C ALA A 159 16.59 19.31 -9.54
N ILE A 160 15.43 18.64 -9.50
CA ILE A 160 14.13 19.24 -9.85
C ILE A 160 13.74 20.29 -8.81
N VAL A 161 13.85 19.98 -7.52
CA VAL A 161 13.55 20.92 -6.42
C VAL A 161 14.42 22.17 -6.52
N ASP A 162 15.73 22.00 -6.72
CA ASP A 162 16.70 23.08 -6.87
C ASP A 162 16.43 23.93 -8.10
N LYS A 163 16.04 23.30 -9.22
CA LYS A 163 15.69 23.99 -10.47
C LYS A 163 14.48 24.89 -10.26
N LEU A 164 13.42 24.35 -9.65
CA LEU A 164 12.15 25.05 -9.45
C LEU A 164 12.17 26.05 -8.29
N GLN A 165 13.15 25.96 -7.39
CA GLN A 165 13.28 26.80 -6.19
C GLN A 165 12.03 26.76 -5.30
N VAL A 166 11.43 25.57 -5.15
CA VAL A 166 10.24 25.36 -4.33
C VAL A 166 10.62 25.18 -2.87
N ASP A 167 9.93 25.86 -1.95
CA ASP A 167 10.12 25.70 -0.51
C ASP A 167 9.78 24.26 -0.10
N HIS A 168 10.52 23.69 0.87
CA HIS A 168 10.35 22.27 1.23
C HIS A 168 8.94 21.91 1.71
N LYS A 169 8.24 22.83 2.38
CA LYS A 169 6.83 22.70 2.80
C LYS A 169 5.83 22.62 1.64
N ASP A 170 6.25 23.01 0.43
CA ASP A 170 5.43 23.04 -0.77
C ASP A 170 5.75 21.84 -1.68
N ILE A 171 6.60 20.91 -1.20
CA ILE A 171 6.92 19.63 -1.82
C ILE A 171 6.14 18.55 -1.11
N LYS A 172 5.42 17.73 -1.88
CA LYS A 172 4.69 16.57 -1.37
C LYS A 172 5.06 15.32 -2.15
N VAL A 173 5.31 14.22 -1.45
CA VAL A 173 5.49 12.90 -2.05
C VAL A 173 4.27 12.04 -1.77
N ILE A 174 3.67 11.53 -2.83
CA ILE A 174 2.56 10.59 -2.79
C ILE A 174 3.15 9.20 -2.92
N LEU A 175 3.04 8.40 -1.85
CA LEU A 175 3.53 7.04 -1.80
C LEU A 175 2.36 6.06 -1.76
N ASN A 176 2.41 5.04 -2.60
CA ASN A 176 1.45 3.95 -2.52
C ASN A 176 1.92 2.87 -1.54
N TYR A 177 1.09 2.59 -0.55
CA TYR A 177 1.22 1.44 0.33
C TYR A 177 0.28 0.33 -0.16
N ARG A 178 0.85 -0.73 -0.73
CA ARG A 178 0.08 -1.91 -1.14
C ARG A 178 0.00 -2.93 -0.03
N ALA A 179 -1.16 -3.52 0.17
CA ALA A 179 -1.40 -4.66 1.03
C ALA A 179 -2.35 -5.65 0.33
N PRO A 180 -2.10 -6.97 0.36
CA PRO A 180 -0.87 -7.59 0.86
C PRO A 180 0.35 -7.26 -0.03
N ARG A 181 1.55 -7.24 0.57
CA ARG A 181 2.83 -6.95 -0.11
C ARG A 181 3.28 -8.09 -1.00
N ILE A 182 2.91 -9.32 -0.70
CA ILE A 182 3.31 -10.49 -1.50
C ILE A 182 2.93 -10.35 -2.98
N ASP A 183 1.79 -9.72 -3.30
CA ASP A 183 1.37 -9.51 -4.69
C ASP A 183 2.32 -8.55 -5.44
N GLN A 184 2.83 -7.53 -4.75
CA GLN A 184 3.86 -6.66 -5.32
C GLN A 184 5.16 -7.43 -5.51
N TRP A 185 5.56 -8.23 -4.52
CA TRP A 185 6.80 -9.00 -4.60
C TRP A 185 6.80 -9.98 -5.78
N ILE A 186 5.69 -10.71 -5.97
CA ILE A 186 5.50 -11.59 -7.12
C ILE A 186 5.56 -10.80 -8.43
N SER A 187 4.96 -9.61 -8.46
CA SER A 187 4.97 -8.78 -9.67
C SER A 187 6.37 -8.25 -9.98
N ILE A 188 7.16 -7.86 -8.98
CA ILE A 188 8.57 -7.48 -9.17
C ILE A 188 9.36 -8.64 -9.75
N TRP A 189 9.23 -9.84 -9.18
CA TRP A 189 9.90 -11.04 -9.70
C TRP A 189 9.55 -11.31 -11.17
N LYS A 190 8.25 -11.35 -11.50
CA LYS A 190 7.78 -11.61 -12.87
C LYS A 190 8.24 -10.58 -13.90
N HIS A 191 8.59 -9.37 -13.45
CA HIS A 191 9.04 -8.27 -14.30
C HIS A 191 10.50 -7.86 -14.03
N ALA A 192 11.30 -8.75 -13.41
CA ALA A 192 12.67 -8.47 -13.02
C ALA A 192 13.69 -8.49 -14.20
N GLY A 193 13.19 -8.63 -15.44
CA GLY A 193 13.96 -8.67 -16.68
C GLY A 193 13.58 -9.88 -17.55
N GLU A 194 13.88 -9.81 -18.85
CA GLU A 194 13.60 -10.91 -19.81
C GLU A 194 14.29 -12.21 -19.40
N GLU A 195 15.47 -12.11 -18.77
CA GLU A 195 16.24 -13.25 -18.29
C GLU A 195 15.50 -14.07 -17.21
N TYR A 196 14.50 -13.49 -16.54
CA TYR A 196 13.66 -14.16 -15.54
C TYR A 196 12.21 -14.36 -15.96
N ALA A 197 11.80 -13.92 -17.15
CA ALA A 197 10.41 -14.02 -17.60
C ALA A 197 9.86 -15.47 -17.59
N GLY A 198 10.74 -16.47 -17.59
CA GLY A 198 10.39 -17.88 -17.42
C GLY A 198 11.12 -18.59 -16.27
N ALA A 199 11.85 -17.85 -15.42
CA ALA A 199 12.52 -18.43 -14.26
C ALA A 199 11.50 -18.76 -13.17
N SER A 200 11.70 -19.86 -12.46
CA SER A 200 10.92 -20.12 -11.25
C SER A 200 11.26 -19.11 -10.15
N TYR A 201 10.39 -18.95 -9.17
CA TYR A 201 10.63 -18.14 -7.98
C TYR A 201 11.81 -18.71 -7.18
N GLU A 202 11.96 -20.04 -7.15
CA GLU A 202 13.14 -20.69 -6.59
C GLU A 202 14.41 -20.24 -7.33
N ASP A 203 14.44 -20.31 -8.66
CA ASP A 203 15.60 -19.88 -9.45
C ASP A 203 15.91 -18.39 -9.25
N PHE A 204 14.88 -17.53 -9.30
CA PHE A 204 15.00 -16.09 -9.10
C PHE A 204 15.69 -15.73 -7.77
N MET A 205 15.35 -16.44 -6.69
CA MET A 205 15.94 -16.21 -5.38
C MET A 205 17.28 -16.94 -5.19
N CYS A 206 17.34 -18.22 -5.53
CA CYS A 206 18.49 -19.08 -5.25
C CYS A 206 19.68 -18.79 -6.18
N GLU A 207 19.47 -18.48 -7.46
CA GLU A 207 20.55 -18.14 -8.39
C GLU A 207 21.17 -16.79 -8.02
N ALA A 208 20.33 -15.80 -7.68
CA ALA A 208 20.79 -14.51 -7.19
C ALA A 208 21.67 -14.64 -5.95
N HIS A 209 21.44 -15.63 -5.08
CA HIS A 209 22.28 -15.83 -3.89
C HIS A 209 23.73 -16.26 -4.21
N VAL A 210 23.98 -16.84 -5.39
CA VAL A 210 25.33 -17.29 -5.79
C VAL A 210 26.18 -16.15 -6.33
N ASN A 211 25.55 -15.12 -6.92
CA ASN A 211 26.21 -13.94 -7.47
C ASN A 211 25.98 -12.72 -6.57
N GLU A 212 27.04 -12.14 -6.01
CA GLU A 212 26.92 -11.00 -5.09
C GLU A 212 26.26 -9.76 -5.73
N ASP A 213 26.43 -9.53 -7.03
CA ASP A 213 25.79 -8.40 -7.71
C ASP A 213 24.28 -8.62 -7.84
N ASP A 214 23.85 -9.83 -8.22
CA ASP A 214 22.43 -10.20 -8.31
C ASP A 214 21.79 -10.21 -6.92
N LYS A 215 22.46 -10.79 -5.93
CA LYS A 215 22.04 -10.76 -4.52
C LYS A 215 21.82 -9.33 -4.05
N LYS A 216 22.77 -8.43 -4.32
CA LYS A 216 22.65 -7.01 -3.96
C LYS A 216 21.48 -6.35 -4.68
N TYR A 217 21.27 -6.66 -5.95
CA TYR A 217 20.14 -6.16 -6.72
C TYR A 217 18.79 -6.64 -6.13
N ARG A 218 18.65 -7.92 -5.76
CA ARG A 218 17.42 -8.45 -5.13
C ARG A 218 17.19 -7.91 -3.73
N ALA A 219 18.27 -7.79 -2.95
CA ALA A 219 18.20 -7.11 -1.66
C ALA A 219 17.70 -5.67 -1.85
N SER A 220 18.14 -4.96 -2.89
CA SER A 220 17.67 -3.60 -3.14
C SER A 220 16.19 -3.49 -3.46
N MET A 221 15.63 -4.46 -4.21
CA MET A 221 14.18 -4.53 -4.46
C MET A 221 13.44 -4.68 -3.13
N ILE A 222 13.94 -5.50 -2.21
CA ILE A 222 13.34 -5.68 -0.88
C ILE A 222 13.47 -4.39 -0.03
N GLY A 223 14.65 -3.79 -0.04
CA GLY A 223 15.03 -2.70 0.85
C GLY A 223 14.50 -1.33 0.44
N ALA A 224 14.33 -1.08 -0.87
CA ALA A 224 13.89 0.18 -1.44
C ALA A 224 12.46 0.06 -2.02
N GLU A 225 12.27 -0.70 -3.10
CA GLU A 225 10.99 -0.80 -3.82
C GLU A 225 9.88 -1.45 -2.96
N MET A 226 10.29 -2.40 -2.12
CA MET A 226 9.37 -3.08 -1.23
C MET A 226 9.18 -2.38 0.12
N ASN A 227 9.78 -1.21 0.37
CA ASN A 227 9.79 -0.54 1.68
C ASN A 227 9.21 0.89 1.65
N PRO A 228 7.91 1.06 1.38
CA PRO A 228 7.28 2.38 1.25
C PRO A 228 7.36 3.21 2.54
N LEU A 229 7.38 2.58 3.72
CA LEU A 229 7.51 3.30 4.99
C LEU A 229 8.93 3.80 5.25
N GLY A 230 9.95 3.04 4.82
CA GLY A 230 11.34 3.50 4.78
C GLY A 230 11.49 4.71 3.85
N ALA A 231 10.92 4.63 2.65
CA ALA A 231 10.89 5.75 1.71
C ALA A 231 10.19 6.99 2.31
N ALA A 232 9.03 6.80 2.94
CA ALA A 232 8.31 7.88 3.64
C ALA A 232 9.19 8.56 4.69
N SER A 233 9.86 7.77 5.54
CA SER A 233 10.79 8.31 6.57
C SER A 233 11.86 9.20 5.94
N ILE A 234 12.46 8.76 4.84
CA ILE A 234 13.53 9.51 4.16
C ILE A 234 13.02 10.85 3.63
N PHE A 235 11.87 10.89 2.97
CA PHE A 235 11.30 12.14 2.46
C PHE A 235 10.91 13.11 3.60
N LEU A 236 10.31 12.57 4.67
CA LEU A 236 9.95 13.35 5.86
C LEU A 236 11.19 13.93 6.56
N GLU A 237 12.31 13.19 6.62
CA GLU A 237 13.59 13.68 7.15
C GLU A 237 14.20 14.81 6.29
N ARG A 238 13.86 14.89 5.00
CA ARG A 238 14.21 16.04 4.14
C ARG A 238 13.31 17.26 4.34
N GLY A 239 12.26 17.11 5.15
CA GLY A 239 11.27 18.15 5.40
C GLY A 239 10.22 18.27 4.31
N TRP A 240 10.05 17.24 3.47
CA TRP A 240 8.97 17.17 2.50
C TRP A 240 7.72 16.59 3.15
N GLU A 241 6.55 16.98 2.68
CA GLU A 241 5.30 16.35 3.10
C GLU A 241 5.15 14.98 2.41
N VAL A 242 4.50 14.04 3.09
CA VAL A 242 4.21 12.71 2.53
C VAL A 242 2.74 12.41 2.67
N THR A 243 2.11 11.95 1.60
CA THR A 243 0.79 11.32 1.62
C THR A 243 0.96 9.86 1.27
N LEU A 244 0.71 8.98 2.24
CA LEU A 244 0.73 7.53 2.06
C LEU A 244 -0.67 7.02 1.75
N MET A 245 -0.85 6.33 0.64
CA MET A 245 -2.14 5.79 0.20
C MET A 245 -2.21 4.30 0.49
N ASP A 246 -3.03 3.90 1.44
CA ASP A 246 -3.32 2.49 1.71
C ASP A 246 -4.24 1.94 0.62
N MET A 247 -3.66 1.25 -0.35
CA MET A 247 -4.36 0.77 -1.54
C MET A 247 -5.47 -0.22 -1.20
N GLU A 248 -5.31 -1.02 -0.13
CA GLU A 248 -6.36 -1.95 0.29
C GLU A 248 -7.57 -1.17 0.82
N GLY A 249 -7.34 -0.11 1.58
CA GLY A 249 -8.40 0.79 2.03
C GLY A 249 -9.09 1.55 0.90
N VAL A 250 -8.32 2.00 -0.10
CA VAL A 250 -8.87 2.62 -1.32
C VAL A 250 -9.82 1.66 -2.05
N ASP A 251 -9.39 0.41 -2.27
CA ASP A 251 -10.20 -0.60 -2.97
C ASP A 251 -11.43 -1.00 -2.12
N LYS A 252 -11.29 -1.11 -0.79
CA LYS A 252 -12.42 -1.32 0.16
C LYS A 252 -13.43 -0.18 0.15
N ALA A 253 -12.97 1.05 -0.06
CA ALA A 253 -13.83 2.22 -0.23
C ALA A 253 -14.52 2.26 -1.61
N GLY A 254 -14.27 1.28 -2.48
CA GLY A 254 -14.82 1.21 -3.84
C GLY A 254 -14.24 2.28 -4.78
N LYS A 255 -13.07 2.84 -4.44
CA LYS A 255 -12.42 3.90 -5.21
C LYS A 255 -11.28 3.34 -6.05
N HIS A 256 -10.92 4.08 -7.10
CA HIS A 256 -9.73 3.79 -7.91
C HIS A 256 -8.60 4.76 -7.54
N ILE A 257 -7.36 4.27 -7.49
CA ILE A 257 -6.21 5.05 -7.02
C ILE A 257 -5.99 6.36 -7.79
N VAL A 258 -6.16 6.37 -9.13
CA VAL A 258 -6.05 7.63 -9.90
C VAL A 258 -7.10 8.67 -9.50
N HIS A 259 -8.32 8.25 -9.18
CA HIS A 259 -9.37 9.15 -8.72
C HIS A 259 -9.14 9.59 -7.28
N THR A 260 -8.64 8.71 -6.42
CA THR A 260 -8.17 9.09 -5.09
C THR A 260 -7.07 10.15 -5.16
N ILE A 261 -6.03 9.96 -5.97
CA ILE A 261 -4.97 10.97 -6.16
C ILE A 261 -5.56 12.27 -6.70
N GLY A 262 -6.37 12.18 -7.75
CA GLY A 262 -6.96 13.35 -8.40
C GLY A 262 -7.86 14.18 -7.48
N CYS A 263 -8.75 13.52 -6.74
CA CYS A 263 -9.73 14.16 -5.89
C CYS A 263 -9.17 14.54 -4.52
N ASP A 264 -8.56 13.58 -3.83
CA ASP A 264 -8.21 13.73 -2.42
C ASP A 264 -6.83 14.40 -2.23
N VAL A 265 -5.95 14.34 -3.24
CA VAL A 265 -4.59 14.91 -3.14
C VAL A 265 -4.39 16.12 -4.04
N LEU A 266 -4.82 16.04 -5.31
CA LEU A 266 -4.67 17.12 -6.28
C LEU A 266 -5.84 18.12 -6.26
N PHE A 267 -6.91 17.84 -5.51
CA PHE A 267 -8.11 18.68 -5.43
C PHE A 267 -8.69 19.04 -6.81
N GLY A 268 -8.70 18.05 -7.71
CA GLY A 268 -9.33 18.16 -9.01
C GLY A 268 -10.85 18.30 -8.90
N ALA A 269 -11.51 18.60 -10.02
CA ALA A 269 -12.96 18.56 -10.08
C ALA A 269 -13.42 17.10 -9.98
N CYS A 270 -14.33 16.80 -9.05
CA CYS A 270 -14.78 15.43 -8.80
C CYS A 270 -16.29 15.35 -8.54
N ASP A 271 -16.89 14.27 -9.01
CA ASP A 271 -18.28 13.88 -8.77
C ASP A 271 -18.25 12.58 -7.97
N GLU A 272 -18.77 12.59 -6.73
CA GLU A 272 -18.84 11.40 -5.86
C GLU A 272 -17.49 10.68 -5.68
N GLY A 273 -16.37 11.42 -5.65
CA GLY A 273 -15.02 10.87 -5.51
C GLY A 273 -14.40 10.29 -6.79
N VAL A 274 -15.05 10.51 -7.93
CA VAL A 274 -14.51 10.22 -9.27
C VAL A 274 -14.17 11.54 -9.96
N MET A 275 -13.02 11.64 -10.63
CA MET A 275 -12.68 12.87 -11.34
C MET A 275 -13.74 13.19 -12.41
N HIS A 276 -14.21 14.43 -12.42
CA HIS A 276 -15.30 14.91 -13.26
C HIS A 276 -15.01 14.62 -14.73
N SER A 277 -16.01 14.07 -15.43
CA SER A 277 -15.89 13.61 -16.82
C SER A 277 -14.84 12.52 -17.08
N LEU A 278 -14.21 11.92 -16.07
CA LEU A 278 -13.18 10.87 -16.25
C LEU A 278 -13.61 9.50 -15.73
N GLY A 279 -14.88 9.31 -15.32
CA GLY A 279 -15.36 8.05 -14.76
C GLY A 279 -15.33 6.84 -15.70
N ASP A 280 -15.41 7.07 -17.02
CA ASP A 280 -15.29 6.00 -18.02
C ASP A 280 -13.83 5.58 -18.26
N TYR A 281 -12.87 6.38 -17.78
CA TYR A 281 -11.43 6.14 -17.94
C TYR A 281 -10.85 5.55 -16.67
N LEU A 282 -11.28 4.34 -16.34
CA LEU A 282 -10.58 3.55 -15.34
C LEU A 282 -9.31 2.98 -15.99
N PRO A 283 -8.12 3.27 -15.46
CA PRO A 283 -6.92 2.55 -15.85
C PRO A 283 -7.18 1.05 -15.74
N VAL A 284 -6.59 0.27 -16.64
CA VAL A 284 -6.67 -1.19 -16.56
C VAL A 284 -6.15 -1.57 -15.18
N LYS A 285 -7.02 -2.13 -14.33
CA LYS A 285 -6.57 -2.73 -13.08
C LYS A 285 -5.52 -3.75 -13.48
N ASN A 286 -4.29 -3.56 -13.06
CA ASN A 286 -3.24 -4.56 -13.24
C ASN A 286 -3.76 -5.85 -12.62
N LYS A 287 -4.20 -6.77 -13.48
CA LYS A 287 -4.67 -8.07 -13.03
C LYS A 287 -3.44 -8.72 -12.46
N ILE A 288 -3.43 -8.85 -11.14
CA ILE A 288 -2.48 -9.71 -10.46
C ILE A 288 -2.60 -11.05 -11.17
N GLU A 289 -1.52 -11.50 -11.78
CA GLU A 289 -1.48 -12.84 -12.33
C GLU A 289 -1.60 -13.82 -11.16
N LYS A 290 -2.85 -14.21 -10.87
CA LYS A 290 -3.22 -15.04 -9.72
C LYS A 290 -2.69 -16.47 -9.82
N ASP A 291 -2.15 -16.88 -10.96
CA ASP A 291 -1.57 -18.20 -11.16
C ASP A 291 -0.14 -18.25 -10.59
N PHE A 292 0.00 -17.93 -9.30
CA PHE A 292 1.23 -18.16 -8.55
C PHE A 292 1.08 -19.45 -7.74
N ASN A 293 1.59 -20.54 -8.31
CA ASN A 293 1.52 -21.87 -7.69
C ASN A 293 2.87 -22.32 -7.10
N GLU A 294 3.86 -21.44 -7.06
CA GLU A 294 5.21 -21.78 -6.59
C GLU A 294 5.35 -21.76 -5.07
N LEU A 295 4.51 -20.97 -4.39
CA LEU A 295 4.36 -21.02 -2.95
C LEU A 295 2.92 -21.40 -2.60
N ASN A 296 2.75 -22.18 -1.55
CA ASN A 296 1.44 -22.46 -0.99
C ASN A 296 0.93 -21.28 -0.13
N GLU A 297 -0.35 -21.32 0.23
CA GLU A 297 -0.98 -20.26 1.03
C GLU A 297 -0.28 -20.00 2.37
N GLU A 298 0.29 -21.02 3.00
CA GLU A 298 1.00 -20.89 4.28
C GLU A 298 2.33 -20.15 4.11
N GLU A 299 3.09 -20.45 3.06
CA GLU A 299 4.33 -19.76 2.70
C GLU A 299 4.07 -18.30 2.32
N THR A 300 3.06 -18.06 1.47
CA THR A 300 2.61 -16.71 1.13
C THR A 300 2.23 -15.91 2.38
N ALA A 301 1.48 -16.50 3.33
CA ALA A 301 1.11 -15.84 4.58
C ALA A 301 2.34 -15.53 5.46
N LYS A 302 3.36 -16.41 5.48
CA LYS A 302 4.62 -16.15 6.21
C LYS A 302 5.40 -14.98 5.61
N ILE A 303 5.47 -14.88 4.28
CA ILE A 303 6.11 -13.74 3.61
C ILE A 303 5.37 -12.44 3.92
N GLU A 304 4.04 -12.45 3.79
CA GLU A 304 3.24 -11.26 4.09
C GLU A 304 3.47 -10.80 5.53
N LYS A 305 3.44 -11.74 6.49
CA LYS A 305 3.70 -11.47 7.90
C LYS A 305 5.08 -10.86 8.13
N LEU A 306 6.11 -11.32 7.42
CA LEU A 306 7.46 -10.75 7.48
C LEU A 306 7.48 -9.29 7.02
N PHE A 307 6.79 -8.95 5.93
CA PHE A 307 6.68 -7.56 5.48
C PHE A 307 5.89 -6.70 6.48
N ARG A 308 4.78 -7.21 7.03
CA ARG A 308 4.02 -6.50 8.08
C ARG A 308 4.84 -6.25 9.33
N TYR A 309 5.72 -7.18 9.72
CA TYR A 309 6.63 -6.99 10.85
C TYR A 309 7.62 -5.85 10.64
N ARG A 310 8.14 -5.70 9.41
CA ARG A 310 8.91 -4.51 9.05
C ARG A 310 8.03 -3.27 9.11
N ASP A 311 6.80 -3.32 8.60
CA ASP A 311 5.93 -2.14 8.58
C ASP A 311 5.59 -1.64 10.00
N CYS A 312 5.32 -2.56 10.93
CA CYS A 312 5.10 -2.25 12.34
C CYS A 312 6.33 -1.59 12.98
N ALA A 313 7.54 -1.88 12.49
CA ALA A 313 8.77 -1.29 13.01
C ALA A 313 8.89 0.21 12.74
N TYR A 314 8.16 0.74 11.74
CA TYR A 314 8.14 2.17 11.42
C TYR A 314 7.04 2.94 12.15
N GLN A 315 6.05 2.27 12.75
CA GLN A 315 4.87 2.93 13.32
C GLN A 315 5.24 4.01 14.34
N SER A 316 6.09 3.68 15.31
CA SER A 316 6.51 4.64 16.34
C SER A 316 7.30 5.82 15.79
N ASP A 317 8.08 5.58 14.75
CA ASP A 317 9.03 6.56 14.19
C ASP A 317 8.31 7.55 13.28
N LEU A 318 7.26 7.08 12.60
CA LEU A 318 6.41 7.88 11.74
C LEU A 318 5.32 8.64 12.51
N GLN A 319 4.93 8.18 13.71
CA GLN A 319 3.89 8.83 14.53
C GLN A 319 4.16 10.32 14.75
N GLN A 320 5.41 10.72 15.00
CA GLN A 320 5.76 12.13 15.20
C GLN A 320 5.46 13.02 13.99
N TYR A 321 5.46 12.45 12.77
CA TYR A 321 5.16 13.17 11.53
C TYR A 321 3.66 13.22 11.26
N ILE A 322 2.93 12.18 11.66
CA ILE A 322 1.46 12.17 11.70
C ILE A 322 0.97 13.25 12.65
N ASP A 323 1.52 13.30 13.87
CA ASP A 323 1.16 14.28 14.89
C ASP A 323 1.44 15.73 14.44
N LYS A 324 2.48 15.93 13.62
CA LYS A 324 2.83 17.22 13.01
C LYS A 324 2.00 17.56 11.77
N GLY A 325 1.27 16.59 11.20
CA GLY A 325 0.54 16.73 9.94
C GLY A 325 1.40 16.76 8.68
N THR A 326 2.69 16.39 8.78
CA THR A 326 3.59 16.30 7.62
C THR A 326 3.52 14.92 6.94
N LEU A 327 3.04 13.90 7.65
CA LEU A 327 2.65 12.61 7.09
C LEU A 327 1.13 12.49 7.19
N ASP A 328 0.49 12.33 6.05
CA ASP A 328 -0.93 12.00 5.93
C ASP A 328 -1.10 10.56 5.43
N ILE A 329 -2.08 9.83 5.95
CA ILE A 329 -2.35 8.44 5.55
C ILE A 329 -3.80 8.36 5.11
N LEU A 330 -4.00 8.17 3.80
CA LEU A 330 -5.33 8.06 3.21
C LEU A 330 -5.81 6.60 3.26
N TYR A 331 -7.08 6.43 3.67
CA TYR A 331 -7.77 5.14 3.73
C TYR A 331 -7.04 4.10 4.59
N GLN A 332 -6.51 4.49 5.75
CA GLN A 332 -5.73 3.63 6.66
C GLN A 332 -6.57 2.48 7.26
N GLU A 333 -6.81 1.43 6.48
CA GLU A 333 -7.63 0.27 6.85
C GLU A 333 -6.77 -0.97 7.13
N SER A 334 -5.68 -1.13 6.38
CA SER A 334 -4.78 -2.28 6.46
C SER A 334 -3.48 -1.93 7.17
N LEU A 335 -2.96 -0.72 6.95
CA LEU A 335 -1.67 -0.30 7.49
C LEU A 335 -1.70 -0.28 9.03
N TRP A 336 -0.83 -1.10 9.62
CA TRP A 336 -0.67 -1.31 11.07
C TRP A 336 -1.87 -1.92 11.81
N SER A 337 -2.90 -2.38 11.09
CA SER A 337 -4.10 -3.01 11.70
C SER A 337 -3.78 -4.26 12.53
N GLU A 338 -2.66 -4.93 12.23
CA GLU A 338 -2.19 -6.14 12.93
C GLU A 338 -0.98 -5.90 13.84
N CYS A 339 -0.54 -4.64 14.01
CA CYS A 339 0.64 -4.35 14.83
C CYS A 339 0.33 -4.46 16.33
N GLU A 340 1.21 -5.14 17.04
CA GLU A 340 1.18 -5.21 18.50
C GLU A 340 1.84 -3.96 19.09
N GLU A 341 1.07 -3.16 19.84
CA GLU A 341 1.60 -1.96 20.49
C GLU A 341 2.78 -2.27 21.42
N GLY A 342 3.89 -1.54 21.25
CA GLY A 342 5.05 -1.64 22.14
C GLY A 342 5.90 -2.90 21.96
N ALA A 343 5.68 -3.69 20.92
CA ALA A 343 6.46 -4.88 20.64
C ALA A 343 7.86 -4.52 20.09
N ASP A 344 8.86 -4.55 20.98
CA ASP A 344 10.25 -4.20 20.64
C ASP A 344 10.89 -5.10 19.58
N TYR A 345 10.35 -6.30 19.32
CA TYR A 345 10.92 -7.21 18.34
C TYR A 345 10.81 -6.70 16.90
N TYR A 346 9.84 -5.83 16.59
CA TYR A 346 9.69 -5.23 15.26
C TYR A 346 10.94 -4.45 14.85
N LYS A 347 11.63 -3.81 15.80
CA LYS A 347 12.83 -3.00 15.56
C LYS A 347 13.95 -3.76 14.84
N LYS A 348 13.98 -5.10 14.93
CA LYS A 348 14.97 -5.93 14.24
C LYS A 348 14.77 -5.99 12.73
N PHE A 349 13.55 -5.70 12.25
CA PHE A 349 13.17 -5.72 10.84
C PHE A 349 13.30 -4.35 10.16
N LYS A 350 13.35 -3.27 10.95
CA LYS A 350 13.53 -1.91 10.43
C LYS A 350 14.87 -1.79 9.71
N ASP A 351 14.83 -1.39 8.44
CA ASP A 351 16.01 -1.22 7.57
C ASP A 351 16.97 -2.44 7.57
N ASN A 352 16.47 -3.64 7.91
CA ASN A 352 17.26 -4.87 7.96
C ASN A 352 16.93 -5.76 6.77
N THR A 353 17.27 -5.25 5.60
CA THR A 353 16.98 -5.87 4.30
C THR A 353 17.61 -7.27 4.18
N GLU A 354 18.82 -7.45 4.69
CA GLU A 354 19.50 -8.76 4.69
C GLU A 354 18.70 -9.82 5.47
N MET A 355 18.15 -9.46 6.64
CA MET A 355 17.32 -10.38 7.43
C MET A 355 16.07 -10.80 6.66
N ILE A 356 15.40 -9.86 5.98
CA ILE A 356 14.20 -10.15 5.19
C ILE A 356 14.56 -11.03 3.99
N TYR A 357 15.62 -10.68 3.26
CA TYR A 357 16.13 -11.46 2.13
C TYR A 357 16.45 -12.90 2.52
N ASN A 358 17.21 -13.09 3.62
CA ASN A 358 17.54 -14.42 4.13
C ASN A 358 16.30 -15.18 4.61
N ALA A 359 15.30 -14.49 5.16
CA ALA A 359 14.05 -15.10 5.56
C ALA A 359 13.21 -15.57 4.35
N LEU A 360 13.24 -14.85 3.22
CA LEU A 360 12.64 -15.31 1.96
C LEU A 360 13.39 -16.53 1.40
N LEU A 361 14.73 -16.50 1.40
CA LEU A 361 15.54 -17.63 0.96
C LEU A 361 15.32 -18.90 1.78
N GLY A 362 15.16 -18.76 3.11
CA GLY A 362 14.95 -19.90 4.00
C GLY A 362 13.61 -20.61 3.83
N GLN A 363 12.71 -20.09 3.00
CA GLN A 363 11.48 -20.78 2.57
C GLN A 363 11.72 -21.71 1.38
N LEU A 364 12.88 -21.60 0.74
CA LEU A 364 13.24 -22.33 -0.47
C LEU A 364 14.33 -23.37 -0.16
N GLU A 365 14.36 -24.47 -0.90
CA GLU A 365 15.38 -25.52 -0.77
C GLU A 365 16.66 -25.20 -1.57
N CYS A 366 17.18 -23.96 -1.46
CA CYS A 366 18.35 -23.53 -2.21
C CYS A 366 19.60 -24.39 -1.88
N LYS A 367 20.11 -25.14 -2.87
CA LYS A 367 21.25 -26.09 -2.70
C LYS A 367 22.53 -25.50 -2.12
N ASN A 368 22.73 -24.19 -2.27
CA ASN A 368 23.94 -23.47 -1.84
C ASN A 368 23.67 -22.46 -0.73
N ALA A 369 22.44 -22.36 -0.21
CA ALA A 369 22.16 -21.44 0.88
C ALA A 369 22.82 -21.96 2.18
N PRO A 370 23.43 -21.07 2.99
CA PRO A 370 23.93 -21.47 4.29
C PRO A 370 22.76 -22.01 5.13
N HIS A 371 22.79 -23.32 5.41
CA HIS A 371 21.77 -24.04 6.18
C HIS A 371 21.56 -23.53 7.62
N ASP A 372 22.35 -22.54 8.06
CA ASP A 372 22.30 -22.01 9.43
C ASP A 372 21.12 -21.05 9.67
N PHE A 373 20.37 -20.64 8.65
CA PHE A 373 19.19 -19.78 8.81
C PHE A 373 17.90 -20.62 8.75
N VAL A 374 17.62 -21.38 9.81
CA VAL A 374 16.36 -22.13 9.95
C VAL A 374 15.24 -21.17 10.36
N VAL A 375 14.67 -20.47 9.37
CA VAL A 375 13.59 -19.48 9.53
C VAL A 375 12.36 -20.08 10.21
N GLY A 376 12.03 -21.35 9.95
CA GLY A 376 10.82 -21.96 10.53
C GLY A 376 10.90 -22.15 12.04
N ALA A 377 12.01 -22.66 12.56
CA ALA A 377 12.16 -22.89 14.00
C ALA A 377 12.57 -21.61 14.73
N ASP A 378 13.38 -20.74 14.12
CA ASP A 378 13.92 -19.55 14.79
C ASP A 378 13.04 -18.31 14.61
N MET A 379 12.16 -18.22 13.61
CA MET A 379 11.17 -17.14 13.57
C MET A 379 10.06 -17.41 14.58
N ASP A 380 9.52 -18.63 14.66
CA ASP A 380 8.59 -19.01 15.71
C ASP A 380 9.26 -19.05 17.09
N ALA A 381 10.54 -19.44 17.23
CA ALA A 381 11.27 -19.36 18.50
C ALA A 381 11.77 -17.95 18.84
N ALA A 382 12.03 -17.06 17.88
CA ALA A 382 12.31 -15.65 18.15
C ALA A 382 11.03 -14.93 18.57
N LEU A 383 9.90 -15.24 17.93
CA LEU A 383 8.58 -14.76 18.35
C LEU A 383 8.18 -15.35 19.72
N ALA A 384 8.38 -16.65 19.93
CA ALA A 384 8.09 -17.30 21.21
C ALA A 384 9.10 -16.93 22.33
N GLY A 385 10.36 -16.67 21.99
CA GLY A 385 11.45 -16.33 22.91
C GLY A 385 11.39 -14.89 23.43
N VAL A 386 10.81 -13.98 22.64
CA VAL A 386 10.48 -12.62 23.09
C VAL A 386 9.28 -12.62 24.04
N GLY A 387 8.35 -13.58 23.92
CA GLY A 387 7.30 -13.82 24.91
C GLY A 387 7.72 -14.62 26.16
N ALA A 388 8.84 -15.35 26.11
CA ALA A 388 9.22 -16.31 27.17
C ALA A 388 10.29 -15.80 28.16
N SER A 389 10.92 -14.64 27.91
CA SER A 389 12.03 -14.15 28.76
C SER A 389 11.62 -13.17 29.87
N GLY A 390 10.33 -12.81 29.98
CA GLY A 390 9.82 -11.96 31.05
C GLY A 390 8.59 -12.55 31.75
N LEU A 391 8.81 -13.17 32.92
CA LEU A 391 7.79 -13.57 33.91
C LEU A 391 6.86 -14.76 33.55
N GLY A 392 7.33 -15.97 33.84
CA GLY A 392 6.48 -16.95 34.53
C GLY A 392 5.86 -18.08 33.69
N GLY A 393 6.69 -19.02 33.24
CA GLY A 393 6.27 -20.35 32.74
C GLY A 393 5.51 -21.25 33.74
N GLY A 394 5.01 -20.70 34.85
CA GLY A 394 4.13 -21.39 35.80
C GLY A 394 2.64 -21.00 35.69
N VAL A 395 2.30 -19.83 35.12
CA VAL A 395 0.91 -19.33 35.16
C VAL A 395 0.11 -19.72 33.91
N PHE A 396 0.76 -19.87 32.76
CA PHE A 396 0.06 -20.24 31.51
C PHE A 396 -0.46 -21.67 31.53
N ASN A 397 0.29 -22.61 32.11
CA ASN A 397 -0.20 -23.97 32.37
C ASN A 397 -1.40 -23.96 33.34
N PHE A 398 -1.45 -23.04 34.30
CA PHE A 398 -2.58 -22.91 35.22
C PHE A 398 -3.82 -22.34 34.54
N LEU A 399 -3.69 -21.27 33.74
CA LEU A 399 -4.82 -20.69 33.01
C LEU A 399 -5.38 -21.62 31.93
N PHE A 400 -4.52 -22.36 31.23
CA PHE A 400 -4.95 -23.38 30.28
C PHE A 400 -5.71 -24.51 30.99
N PHE A 401 -5.23 -24.98 32.14
CA PHE A 401 -5.96 -25.96 32.96
C PHE A 401 -7.31 -25.42 33.45
N VAL A 402 -7.38 -24.16 33.86
CA VAL A 402 -8.64 -23.52 34.29
C VAL A 402 -9.61 -23.40 33.12
N MET A 403 -9.16 -23.00 31.93
CA MET A 403 -10.00 -22.94 30.73
C MET A 403 -10.54 -24.32 30.34
N VAL A 404 -9.68 -25.35 30.31
CA VAL A 404 -10.10 -26.73 30.02
C VAL A 404 -11.15 -27.21 31.03
N LEU A 405 -11.01 -26.84 32.31
CA LEU A 405 -11.95 -27.19 33.36
C LEU A 405 -13.29 -26.44 33.23
N VAL A 406 -13.26 -25.16 32.84
CA VAL A 406 -14.47 -24.36 32.53
C VAL A 406 -15.18 -24.89 31.29
N VAL A 407 -14.46 -25.27 30.23
CA VAL A 407 -15.03 -25.89 29.02
C VAL A 407 -15.63 -27.25 29.35
N ALA A 408 -14.97 -28.07 30.18
CA ALA A 408 -15.50 -29.36 30.59
C ALA A 408 -16.78 -29.23 31.43
N ILE A 409 -16.84 -28.26 32.36
CA ILE A 409 -18.05 -27.96 33.13
C ILE A 409 -19.15 -27.42 32.22
N GLY A 410 -18.81 -26.51 31.29
CA GLY A 410 -19.73 -25.97 30.30
C GLY A 410 -20.32 -27.05 29.39
N PHE A 411 -19.50 -27.98 28.93
CA PHE A 411 -19.93 -29.12 28.11
C PHE A 411 -20.82 -30.08 28.91
N GLY A 412 -20.53 -30.32 30.19
CA GLY A 412 -21.40 -31.09 31.08
C GLY A 412 -22.77 -30.43 31.28
N ALA A 413 -22.82 -29.11 31.48
CA ALA A 413 -24.07 -28.36 31.56
C ALA A 413 -24.83 -28.37 30.24
N PHE A 414 -24.13 -28.26 29.10
CA PHE A 414 -24.71 -28.33 27.76
C PHE A 414 -25.33 -29.70 27.47
N GLN A 415 -24.68 -30.80 27.84
CA GLN A 415 -25.23 -32.17 27.73
C GLN A 415 -26.53 -32.34 28.55
N VAL A 416 -26.60 -31.76 29.75
CA VAL A 416 -27.82 -31.76 30.58
C VAL A 416 -28.94 -30.94 29.93
N LEU A 417 -28.61 -29.79 29.32
CA LEU A 417 -29.58 -28.95 28.60
C LEU A 417 -30.06 -29.63 27.31
N GLN A 418 -29.19 -30.30 26.57
CA GLN A 418 -29.57 -31.10 25.40
C GLN A 418 -30.51 -32.25 25.78
N LYS A 419 -30.24 -32.93 26.89
CA LYS A 419 -31.14 -33.99 27.39
C LYS A 419 -32.54 -33.46 27.72
N ARG A 420 -32.62 -32.31 28.41
CA ARG A 420 -33.91 -31.65 28.71
C ARG A 420 -34.61 -31.09 27.47
N SER A 421 -33.86 -30.66 26.46
CA SER A 421 -34.39 -30.23 25.17
C SER A 421 -35.05 -31.40 24.44
N LYS A 422 -34.41 -32.57 24.44
CA LYS A 422 -34.94 -33.79 23.83
C LYS A 422 -36.24 -34.27 24.50
N GLU A 423 -36.29 -34.23 25.83
CA GLU A 423 -37.51 -34.51 26.61
C GLU A 423 -38.65 -33.52 26.28
N ARG A 424 -38.33 -32.24 25.99
CA ARG A 424 -39.34 -31.27 25.52
C ARG A 424 -39.79 -31.52 24.08
N GLN A 425 -38.90 -31.96 23.21
CA GLN A 425 -39.26 -32.30 21.83
C GLN A 425 -40.15 -33.55 21.75
N GLU A 426 -39.95 -34.53 22.63
CA GLU A 426 -40.84 -35.70 22.74
C GLU A 426 -42.25 -35.32 23.25
N ILE A 427 -42.34 -34.34 24.16
CA ILE A 427 -43.63 -33.78 24.61
C ILE A 427 -44.34 -33.00 23.49
N LEU A 428 -43.59 -32.32 22.62
CA LEU A 428 -44.14 -31.57 21.47
C LEU A 428 -44.49 -32.47 20.29
N ALA A 429 -43.73 -33.54 20.03
CA ALA A 429 -44.04 -34.53 18.99
C ALA A 429 -45.29 -35.37 19.32
N ALA A 430 -45.70 -35.41 20.59
CA ALA A 430 -46.93 -36.07 21.03
C ALA A 430 -48.19 -35.21 20.85
N GLY A 431 -48.08 -33.96 20.36
CA GLY A 431 -49.22 -33.07 20.20
C GLY A 431 -49.17 -32.23 18.94
N GLY A 432 -49.89 -32.65 17.90
CA GLY A 432 -50.43 -31.72 16.91
C GLY A 432 -50.36 -32.17 15.46
N ASP A 433 -51.17 -33.17 15.09
CA ASP A 433 -51.76 -33.25 13.74
C ASP A 433 -52.74 -32.07 13.58
N ILE A 434 -52.41 -31.10 12.71
CA ILE A 434 -53.42 -30.26 12.03
C ILE A 434 -52.99 -30.06 10.57
N HIS A 435 -53.97 -30.32 9.71
CA HIS A 435 -54.05 -30.37 8.25
C HIS A 435 -53.86 -29.03 7.51
N GLU A 436 -53.80 -29.15 6.16
CA GLU A 436 -54.16 -28.18 5.09
C GLU A 436 -53.12 -27.11 4.69
N GLU A 437 -52.92 -26.72 3.42
CA GLU A 437 -53.40 -27.14 2.07
C GLU A 437 -52.46 -26.46 1.03
N ASP A 438 -52.47 -26.97 -0.20
CA ASP A 438 -51.71 -26.56 -1.39
C ASP A 438 -51.99 -25.13 -1.90
N ASP A 439 -51.04 -24.55 -2.66
CA ASP A 439 -51.22 -23.83 -3.96
C ASP A 439 -49.94 -22.98 -4.26
N ASN A 440 -49.14 -23.30 -5.28
CA ASN A 440 -49.26 -23.02 -6.73
C ASN A 440 -48.69 -21.65 -7.20
N GLU A 441 -47.96 -21.75 -8.32
CA GLU A 441 -47.63 -20.71 -9.33
C GLU A 441 -46.36 -19.83 -9.21
N GLU A 442 -45.31 -20.27 -9.94
CA GLU A 442 -44.46 -19.48 -10.87
C GLU A 442 -45.31 -18.79 -11.98
N PRO A 443 -44.85 -17.79 -12.78
CA PRO A 443 -43.53 -17.81 -13.47
C PRO A 443 -42.84 -16.45 -13.80
N ASP A 444 -41.57 -16.60 -14.22
CA ASP A 444 -40.79 -15.90 -15.27
C ASP A 444 -41.03 -14.42 -15.64
N THR A 445 -39.93 -13.67 -15.76
CA THR A 445 -39.47 -13.15 -17.07
C THR A 445 -38.05 -12.57 -17.00
N ALA A 446 -37.21 -13.02 -17.93
CA ALA A 446 -35.89 -12.51 -18.24
C ALA A 446 -35.96 -11.28 -19.16
N THR A 447 -35.00 -10.35 -19.06
CA THR A 447 -34.67 -9.42 -20.15
C THR A 447 -33.16 -9.36 -20.32
N GLU A 448 -32.74 -9.78 -21.50
CA GLU A 448 -31.39 -9.83 -22.06
C GLU A 448 -31.00 -8.43 -22.56
N MET A 449 -29.84 -7.90 -22.16
CA MET A 449 -29.27 -6.69 -22.78
C MET A 449 -27.96 -7.03 -23.49
N THR A 450 -27.96 -6.64 -24.76
CA THR A 450 -26.94 -6.84 -25.79
C THR A 450 -25.65 -6.07 -25.50
N ASN A 451 -24.53 -6.77 -25.59
CA ASN A 451 -23.18 -6.27 -25.43
C ASN A 451 -22.63 -5.81 -26.80
N VAL A 452 -22.27 -4.52 -26.92
CA VAL A 452 -21.59 -3.97 -28.12
C VAL A 452 -20.10 -3.89 -27.80
N GLY A 453 -19.36 -4.89 -28.26
CA GLY A 453 -17.91 -4.95 -28.16
C GLY A 453 -17.22 -4.06 -29.20
N GLY A 454 -16.57 -3.00 -28.74
CA GLY A 454 -15.52 -2.30 -29.48
C GLY A 454 -14.17 -2.87 -29.06
N GLY A 455 -13.53 -3.62 -29.96
CA GLY A 455 -12.21 -4.19 -29.73
C GLY A 455 -11.12 -3.12 -29.70
N PHE A 456 -10.53 -2.91 -28.53
CA PHE A 456 -9.17 -2.37 -28.42
C PHE A 456 -8.21 -3.52 -28.66
N ARG A 457 -7.26 -3.30 -29.57
CA ARG A 457 -6.17 -4.23 -29.87
C ARG A 457 -5.17 -4.17 -28.72
N ASP A 458 -4.76 -5.35 -28.29
CA ASP A 458 -3.59 -5.56 -27.45
C ASP A 458 -2.36 -5.11 -28.25
N ASP A 459 -1.76 -3.99 -27.84
CA ASP A 459 -0.41 -3.65 -28.25
C ASP A 459 0.52 -4.40 -27.28
N GLU A 460 1.24 -5.38 -27.83
CA GLU A 460 2.32 -6.11 -27.16
C GLU A 460 3.38 -5.09 -26.71
N ASP A 461 3.66 -5.07 -25.40
CA ASP A 461 4.79 -4.37 -24.80
C ASP A 461 6.10 -5.03 -25.28
N LEU A 462 6.56 -4.64 -26.47
CA LEU A 462 7.91 -4.92 -26.94
C LEU A 462 8.86 -3.89 -26.29
N ASP A 463 9.54 -4.32 -25.23
CA ASP A 463 10.68 -3.60 -24.66
C ASP A 463 11.88 -3.70 -25.65
N ASP A 464 11.87 -2.88 -26.69
CA ASP A 464 13.03 -2.70 -27.57
C ASP A 464 14.10 -1.85 -26.84
N GLU A 465 14.89 -2.46 -25.95
CA GLU A 465 16.17 -1.87 -25.54
C GLU A 465 17.20 -2.07 -26.65
N GLU A 466 17.46 -0.98 -27.40
CA GLU A 466 18.59 -0.85 -28.30
C GLU A 466 19.91 -1.10 -27.54
N VAL A 467 20.52 -2.25 -27.80
CA VAL A 467 21.90 -2.56 -27.42
C VAL A 467 22.81 -1.52 -28.08
N SER A 468 23.29 -0.55 -27.30
CA SER A 468 24.28 0.41 -27.78
C SER A 468 25.62 -0.31 -28.01
N ASP A 469 25.97 -0.49 -29.28
CA ASP A 469 27.29 -0.93 -29.69
C ASP A 469 28.37 0.03 -29.15
N GLN A 470 29.34 -0.54 -28.43
CA GLN A 470 30.54 0.16 -27.98
C GLN A 470 31.49 0.41 -29.18
N THR A 471 31.92 1.65 -29.36
CA THR A 471 33.15 2.03 -30.09
C THR A 471 34.08 2.83 -29.21
#